data_AF-A0A075WU20-F1
#
_entry.id   AF-A0A075WU20-F1
#
_cell.length_a   1.000
_cell.length_b   1.000
_cell.length_c   1.000
_cell.angle_alpha   90.00
_cell.angle_beta   90.00
_cell.angle_gamma   90.00
#
_symmetry.space_group_name_H-M   'P 1'
#
loop_
_entity.id
_entity.type
_entity.pdbx_description
1 polymer ?
#
loop_
_entity_poly.entity_id
_entity_poly.type
_entity_poly.pdbx_seq_one_letter_code
_entity_poly.pdbx_strand_id
1 'polypeptide(L)'
;MGYQVLLYPQTFLGRKHLEKIIGLIEKLLVLDLGTTQENWLKFYHEKTDLKEKVVFLGFKPDLEIDLEEVKKEVKSLEEWGYNFRTPENLRYFSQFKDVFENSLEDLLSAIKGGQRLKEDKFIIKSQIITLILAEKLDVSNYEIRVDLESLELKYQEVFKEKIVGEDFSFKPLEELNRLISSSVELQESLPNLEQRMKAWQTLGPYIDFSHTSKLDGLMITSSELLDSWQEKHTYYVRDEEEVQVYEFKTTIPDLLGFSISLNTNRKSSLVLYIKP
;
A
#
# COMPACT_ATOMS: atom_id res chain seq x y z
N MET A 1 -15.53 -22.20 -2.78
CA MET A 1 -15.66 -21.20 -3.86
C MET A 1 -14.75 -20.05 -3.48
N GLY A 2 -13.77 -19.70 -4.31
CA GLY A 2 -12.85 -18.60 -3.98
C GLY A 2 -13.47 -17.24 -4.29
N TYR A 3 -13.00 -16.19 -3.62
CA TYR A 3 -13.43 -14.81 -3.86
C TYR A 3 -12.55 -14.10 -4.90
N GLN A 4 -13.15 -13.31 -5.78
CA GLN A 4 -12.41 -12.31 -6.57
C GLN A 4 -12.46 -10.95 -5.87
N VAL A 5 -11.33 -10.50 -5.32
CA VAL A 5 -11.26 -9.32 -4.44
C VAL A 5 -10.28 -8.27 -4.94
N LEU A 6 -10.57 -7.00 -4.69
CA LEU A 6 -9.69 -5.87 -4.96
C LEU A 6 -8.92 -5.49 -3.71
N LEU A 7 -7.59 -5.41 -3.80
CA LEU A 7 -6.75 -4.87 -2.73
C LEU A 7 -7.01 -3.36 -2.60
N TYR A 8 -7.54 -2.94 -1.46
CA TYR A 8 -7.92 -1.56 -1.21
C TYR A 8 -7.64 -1.12 0.23
N PRO A 9 -7.17 0.11 0.45
CA PRO A 9 -6.46 0.94 -0.52
C PRO A 9 -5.17 0.24 -0.97
N GLN A 10 -4.45 0.82 -1.94
CA GLN A 10 -3.19 0.23 -2.40
C GLN A 10 -2.25 0.10 -1.20
N THR A 11 -1.81 -1.12 -0.94
CA THR A 11 -0.89 -1.45 0.14
C THR A 11 0.00 -2.62 -0.27
N PHE A 12 1.23 -2.66 0.24
CA PHE A 12 2.04 -3.85 0.08
C PHE A 12 1.62 -4.91 1.10
N LEU A 13 1.02 -5.99 0.62
CA LEU A 13 0.79 -7.17 1.45
C LEU A 13 2.11 -7.88 1.67
N GLY A 14 2.46 -8.21 2.92
CA GLY A 14 3.62 -9.04 3.24
C GLY A 14 3.33 -10.54 3.09
N ARG A 15 4.39 -11.37 3.08
CA ARG A 15 4.27 -12.84 2.92
C ARG A 15 3.29 -13.48 3.89
N LYS A 16 3.42 -13.17 5.18
CA LYS A 16 2.55 -13.71 6.24
C LYS A 16 1.07 -13.42 5.93
N HIS A 17 0.72 -12.17 5.60
CA HIS A 17 -0.66 -11.77 5.29
C HIS A 17 -1.21 -12.47 4.05
N LEU A 18 -0.39 -12.54 3.00
CA LEU A 18 -0.76 -13.17 1.75
C LEU A 18 -1.00 -14.68 1.90
N GLU A 19 -0.24 -15.35 2.75
CA GLU A 19 -0.45 -16.76 3.09
C GLU A 19 -1.80 -17.01 3.77
N LYS A 20 -2.27 -16.09 4.63
CA LYS A 20 -3.57 -16.23 5.31
C LYS A 20 -4.75 -16.23 4.31
N ILE A 21 -4.66 -15.43 3.26
CA ILE A 21 -5.78 -15.25 2.32
C ILE A 21 -5.72 -16.12 1.07
N ILE A 22 -4.55 -16.67 0.71
CA ILE A 22 -4.35 -17.35 -0.58
C ILE A 22 -5.35 -18.49 -0.80
N GLY A 23 -5.75 -19.19 0.27
CA GLY A 23 -6.73 -20.28 0.21
C GLY A 23 -8.17 -19.81 -0.05
N LEU A 24 -8.51 -18.60 0.38
CA LEU A 24 -9.86 -18.03 0.31
C LEU A 24 -10.13 -17.33 -1.03
N ILE A 25 -9.09 -16.83 -1.68
CA ILE A 25 -9.22 -16.06 -2.92
C ILE A 25 -9.08 -16.94 -4.16
N GLU A 26 -9.90 -16.66 -5.16
CA GLU A 26 -9.71 -17.10 -6.55
C GLU A 26 -8.77 -16.13 -7.28
N LYS A 27 -9.05 -14.83 -7.17
CA LYS A 27 -8.24 -13.77 -7.76
C LYS A 27 -8.07 -12.58 -6.81
N LEU A 28 -6.84 -12.09 -6.68
CA LEU A 28 -6.51 -10.82 -6.05
C LEU A 28 -6.19 -9.79 -7.12
N LEU A 29 -7.02 -8.75 -7.22
CA LEU A 29 -6.78 -7.62 -8.10
C LEU A 29 -5.93 -6.59 -7.38
N VAL A 30 -4.83 -6.17 -8.00
CA VAL A 30 -3.90 -5.18 -7.45
C VAL A 30 -3.67 -4.11 -8.50
N LEU A 31 -3.74 -2.83 -8.14
CA LEU A 31 -3.42 -1.75 -9.07
C LEU A 31 -1.92 -1.75 -9.37
N ASP A 32 -1.56 -1.80 -10.64
CA ASP A 32 -0.18 -1.70 -11.08
C ASP A 32 0.22 -0.24 -11.27
N LEU A 33 1.14 0.21 -10.44
CA LEU A 33 1.71 1.55 -10.47
C LEU A 33 3.06 1.60 -11.20
N GLY A 34 3.38 0.54 -11.94
CA GLY A 34 4.66 0.34 -12.62
C GLY A 34 5.74 -0.23 -11.72
N THR A 35 5.75 0.08 -10.41
CA THR A 35 6.65 -0.55 -9.42
C THR A 35 6.04 -1.77 -8.76
N THR A 36 4.71 -1.89 -8.81
CA THR A 36 3.97 -2.90 -8.06
C THR A 36 4.39 -4.31 -8.50
N GLN A 37 4.38 -4.59 -9.80
CA GLN A 37 4.76 -5.91 -10.30
C GLN A 37 6.22 -6.27 -9.94
N GLU A 38 7.15 -5.31 -10.01
CA GLU A 38 8.56 -5.50 -9.62
C GLU A 38 8.68 -5.89 -8.15
N ASN A 39 7.99 -5.16 -7.26
CA ASN A 39 7.94 -5.44 -5.83
C ASN A 39 7.35 -6.83 -5.57
N TRP A 40 6.25 -7.18 -6.25
CA TRP A 40 5.64 -8.50 -6.12
C TRP A 40 6.59 -9.62 -6.54
N LEU A 41 7.29 -9.48 -7.67
CA LEU A 41 8.26 -10.47 -8.11
C LEU A 41 9.42 -10.61 -7.11
N LYS A 42 9.95 -9.49 -6.60
CA LYS A 42 11.03 -9.48 -5.60
C LYS A 42 10.68 -10.36 -4.39
N PHE A 43 9.49 -10.19 -3.82
CA PHE A 43 9.11 -10.90 -2.59
C PHE A 43 8.38 -12.23 -2.79
N TYR A 44 7.81 -12.51 -3.96
CA TYR A 44 6.92 -13.67 -4.18
C TYR A 44 7.34 -14.61 -5.31
N HIS A 45 8.48 -14.39 -5.98
CA HIS A 45 8.87 -15.16 -7.17
C HIS A 45 8.85 -16.69 -7.03
N GLU A 46 9.08 -17.21 -5.82
CA GLU A 46 9.16 -18.65 -5.50
C GLU A 46 7.79 -19.34 -5.40
N LYS A 47 6.68 -18.60 -5.28
CA LYS A 47 5.34 -19.19 -5.10
C LYS A 47 4.55 -19.17 -6.41
N THR A 48 4.46 -20.33 -7.07
CA THR A 48 3.76 -20.51 -8.35
C THR A 48 2.26 -20.23 -8.25
N ASP A 49 1.61 -20.71 -7.18
CA ASP A 49 0.17 -20.53 -6.95
C ASP A 49 -0.24 -19.05 -6.85
N LEU A 50 0.69 -18.20 -6.42
CA LEU A 50 0.46 -16.77 -6.32
C LEU A 50 0.44 -16.07 -7.68
N LYS A 51 1.29 -16.52 -8.62
CA LYS A 51 1.35 -15.93 -9.96
C LYS A 51 0.05 -16.14 -10.73
N GLU A 52 -0.67 -17.22 -10.46
CA GLU A 52 -1.93 -17.55 -11.12
C GLU A 52 -3.13 -16.79 -10.50
N LYS A 53 -3.04 -16.41 -9.23
CA LYS A 53 -4.14 -15.75 -8.49
C LYS A 53 -4.05 -14.22 -8.51
N VAL A 54 -2.88 -13.63 -8.69
CA VAL A 54 -2.73 -12.16 -8.68
C VAL A 54 -2.91 -11.61 -10.09
N VAL A 55 -3.81 -10.63 -10.23
CA VAL A 55 -4.06 -9.91 -11.48
C VAL A 55 -3.74 -8.44 -11.28
N PHE A 56 -2.79 -7.94 -12.06
CA PHE A 56 -2.38 -6.56 -12.07
C PHE A 56 -3.32 -5.73 -12.95
N LEU A 57 -3.99 -4.74 -12.37
CA LEU A 57 -4.86 -3.81 -13.05
C LEU A 57 -4.05 -2.62 -13.56
N GLY A 58 -4.08 -2.37 -14.86
CA GLY A 58 -3.49 -1.18 -15.46
C GLY A 58 -4.46 -0.01 -15.51
N PHE A 59 -3.97 1.11 -16.05
CA PHE A 59 -4.80 2.23 -16.44
C PHE A 59 -5.30 2.06 -17.89
N LYS A 60 -6.45 2.66 -18.19
CA LYS A 60 -7.00 2.67 -19.55
C LYS A 60 -6.03 3.39 -20.51
N PRO A 61 -5.92 2.97 -21.78
CA PRO A 61 -4.97 3.53 -22.74
C PRO A 61 -5.13 5.04 -23.02
N ASP A 62 -6.32 5.59 -22.81
CA ASP A 62 -6.65 7.02 -23.01
C ASP A 62 -6.08 7.93 -21.92
N LEU A 63 -5.53 7.38 -20.83
CA LEU A 63 -4.91 8.17 -19.77
C LEU A 63 -3.63 8.89 -20.23
N GLU A 64 -2.93 8.34 -21.24
CA GLU A 64 -1.69 8.90 -21.82
C GLU A 64 -0.63 9.29 -20.76
N ILE A 65 -0.55 8.57 -19.63
CA ILE A 65 0.47 8.77 -18.59
C ILE A 65 1.58 7.74 -18.77
N ASP A 66 2.82 8.22 -18.93
CA ASP A 66 4.00 7.37 -18.92
C ASP A 66 4.43 7.07 -17.47
N LEU A 67 4.19 5.83 -17.04
CA LEU A 67 4.57 5.38 -15.70
C LEU A 67 6.09 5.38 -15.49
N GLU A 68 6.92 5.25 -16.53
CA GLU A 68 8.38 5.32 -16.41
C GLU A 68 8.85 6.76 -16.15
N GLU A 69 8.18 7.76 -16.72
CA GLU A 69 8.41 9.17 -16.37
C GLU A 69 8.01 9.44 -14.92
N VAL A 70 6.84 8.95 -14.49
CA VAL A 70 6.37 9.08 -13.11
C VAL A 70 7.35 8.43 -12.11
N LYS A 71 7.90 7.25 -12.42
CA LYS A 71 8.93 6.60 -11.60
C LYS A 71 10.18 7.49 -11.42
N LYS A 72 10.59 8.21 -12.46
CA LYS A 72 11.75 9.14 -12.36
C LYS A 72 11.43 10.31 -11.44
N GLU A 73 10.24 10.90 -11.56
CA GLU A 73 9.80 11.99 -10.68
C GLU A 73 9.72 11.55 -9.22
N VAL A 74 9.19 10.35 -8.96
CA VAL A 74 9.17 9.76 -7.61
C VAL A 74 10.59 9.67 -7.05
N LYS A 75 11.57 9.17 -7.84
CA LYS A 75 12.97 9.09 -7.39
C LYS A 75 13.53 10.48 -7.08
N SER A 76 13.28 11.48 -7.92
CA SER A 76 13.70 12.85 -7.64
C SER A 76 13.07 13.38 -6.35
N LEU A 77 11.78 13.15 -6.12
CA LEU A 77 11.10 13.55 -4.88
C LEU A 77 11.69 12.85 -3.64
N GLU A 78 12.05 11.57 -3.75
CA GLU A 78 12.72 10.84 -2.67
C GLU A 78 14.10 11.45 -2.38
N GLU A 79 14.92 11.68 -3.41
CA GLU A 79 16.24 12.33 -3.28
C GLU A 79 16.13 13.68 -2.58
N TRP A 80 15.16 14.49 -2.98
CA TRP A 80 14.85 15.75 -2.30
C TRP A 80 14.46 15.50 -0.84
N GLY A 81 13.53 14.57 -0.58
CA GLY A 81 13.11 14.21 0.78
C GLY A 81 14.28 13.79 1.68
N TYR A 82 15.23 13.00 1.16
CA TYR A 82 16.46 12.63 1.87
C TYR A 82 17.33 13.85 2.19
N ASN A 83 17.51 14.73 1.21
CA ASN A 83 18.29 15.94 1.37
C ASN A 83 17.68 16.85 2.45
N PHE A 84 16.35 16.92 2.60
CA PHE A 84 15.68 17.78 3.58
C PHE A 84 15.54 17.21 5.00
N ARG A 85 16.10 16.02 5.30
CA ARG A 85 15.93 15.37 6.61
C ARG A 85 16.64 16.04 7.78
N THR A 86 17.69 16.83 7.55
CA THR A 86 18.51 17.40 8.63
C THR A 86 18.38 18.92 8.74
N PRO A 87 18.41 19.50 9.96
CA PRO A 87 18.45 20.94 10.16
C PRO A 87 19.63 21.62 9.44
N GLU A 88 20.78 20.96 9.37
CA GLU A 88 21.97 21.43 8.67
C GLU A 88 21.70 21.56 7.17
N ASN A 89 21.11 20.53 6.56
CA ASN A 89 20.77 20.59 5.15
C ASN A 89 19.71 21.66 4.90
N LEU A 90 18.65 21.73 5.70
CA LEU A 90 17.63 22.79 5.63
C LEU A 90 18.24 24.19 5.72
N ARG A 91 19.27 24.35 6.56
CA ARG A 91 20.03 25.60 6.69
C ARG A 91 20.87 25.89 5.45
N TYR A 92 21.56 24.91 4.87
CA TYR A 92 22.21 25.05 3.56
C TYR A 92 21.18 25.43 2.47
N PHE A 93 19.99 24.85 2.50
CA PHE A 93 18.92 25.15 1.54
C PHE A 93 18.36 26.57 1.67
N SER A 94 18.24 27.09 2.90
CA SER A 94 17.80 28.48 3.12
C SER A 94 18.71 29.51 2.45
N GLN A 95 19.98 29.16 2.19
CA GLN A 95 20.97 30.03 1.53
C GLN A 95 20.86 30.00 -0.01
N PHE A 96 20.21 28.99 -0.59
CA PHE A 96 20.05 28.81 -2.04
C PHE A 96 18.58 28.76 -2.45
N LYS A 97 17.72 29.49 -1.72
CA LYS A 97 16.26 29.50 -1.89
C LYS A 97 15.84 29.77 -3.33
N ASP A 98 16.51 30.67 -4.04
CA ASP A 98 16.18 31.02 -5.42
C ASP A 98 16.49 29.88 -6.41
N VAL A 99 17.61 29.17 -6.22
CA VAL A 99 17.96 28.00 -7.05
C VAL A 99 16.94 26.87 -6.82
N PHE A 100 16.48 26.74 -5.58
CA PHE A 100 15.47 25.77 -5.21
C PHE A 100 14.10 26.11 -5.77
N GLU A 101 13.63 27.35 -5.60
CA GLU A 101 12.37 27.84 -6.17
C GLU A 101 12.37 27.69 -7.69
N ASN A 102 13.51 27.89 -8.36
CA ASN A 102 13.67 27.65 -9.80
C ASN A 102 13.66 26.15 -10.18
N SER A 103 14.31 25.28 -9.41
CA SER A 103 14.33 23.82 -9.67
C SER A 103 12.99 23.15 -9.36
N LEU A 104 12.32 23.66 -8.33
CA LEU A 104 10.96 23.33 -8.03
C LEU A 104 10.03 24.09 -8.94
N GLU A 105 10.42 25.14 -9.66
CA GLU A 105 9.48 25.89 -10.50
C GLU A 105 8.96 25.02 -11.63
N ASP A 106 9.77 24.14 -12.21
CA ASP A 106 9.29 23.18 -13.21
C ASP A 106 8.33 22.15 -12.59
N LEU A 107 8.64 21.67 -11.37
CA LEU A 107 7.80 20.74 -10.60
C LEU A 107 6.53 21.44 -10.09
N LEU A 108 6.64 22.70 -9.65
CA LEU A 108 5.62 23.55 -9.04
C LEU A 108 4.76 24.26 -10.07
N SER A 109 5.27 24.55 -11.27
CA SER A 109 4.50 25.08 -12.40
C SER A 109 3.78 23.94 -13.12
N ALA A 110 4.32 22.72 -13.08
CA ALA A 110 3.54 21.50 -13.28
C ALA A 110 2.45 21.36 -12.20
N ILE A 111 2.74 21.67 -10.92
CA ILE A 111 1.76 21.61 -9.81
C ILE A 111 0.74 22.77 -9.76
N LYS A 112 1.08 23.99 -10.21
CA LYS A 112 0.29 25.23 -9.99
C LYS A 112 -0.61 25.64 -11.18
N GLY A 113 -0.81 24.76 -12.17
CA GLY A 113 -1.98 24.86 -13.06
C GLY A 113 -2.03 26.10 -13.98
N GLY A 114 -0.97 26.40 -14.73
CA GLY A 114 -0.97 27.50 -15.69
C GLY A 114 -1.90 27.34 -16.91
N GLN A 115 -2.54 26.18 -17.12
CA GLN A 115 -3.46 25.92 -18.23
C GLN A 115 -4.57 24.95 -17.81
N ARG A 116 -5.81 25.43 -17.76
CA ARG A 116 -7.03 24.72 -17.27
C ARG A 116 -7.41 23.40 -18.00
N LEU A 117 -6.73 23.02 -19.07
CA LEU A 117 -6.89 21.70 -19.72
C LEU A 117 -5.84 20.66 -19.28
N LYS A 118 -4.81 21.07 -18.52
CA LYS A 118 -3.76 20.21 -17.94
C LYS A 118 -4.03 19.81 -16.49
N GLU A 119 -5.02 20.42 -15.83
CA GLU A 119 -5.31 20.21 -14.40
C GLU A 119 -5.70 18.76 -14.09
N ASP A 120 -6.53 18.11 -14.93
CA ASP A 120 -6.96 16.73 -14.68
C ASP A 120 -5.80 15.72 -14.81
N LYS A 121 -5.00 15.80 -15.89
CA LYS A 121 -3.82 14.93 -16.06
C LYS A 121 -2.80 15.13 -14.95
N PHE A 122 -2.60 16.37 -14.51
CA PHE A 122 -1.73 16.68 -13.39
C PHE A 122 -2.24 16.06 -12.09
N ILE A 123 -3.53 16.24 -11.78
CA ILE A 123 -4.16 15.67 -10.58
C ILE A 123 -4.01 14.15 -10.58
N ILE A 124 -4.31 13.49 -11.71
CA ILE A 124 -4.16 12.04 -11.88
C ILE A 124 -2.70 11.63 -11.65
N LYS A 125 -1.74 12.29 -12.29
CA LYS A 125 -0.30 12.01 -12.12
C LYS A 125 0.13 12.14 -10.65
N SER A 126 -0.31 13.19 -9.96
CA SER A 126 -0.07 13.40 -8.53
C SER A 126 -0.66 12.31 -7.65
N GLN A 127 -1.85 11.79 -7.98
CA GLN A 127 -2.44 10.65 -7.26
C GLN A 127 -1.67 9.35 -7.50
N ILE A 128 -1.17 9.11 -8.72
CA ILE A 128 -0.29 7.97 -9.02
C ILE A 128 1.00 8.06 -8.19
N ILE A 129 1.66 9.23 -8.18
CA ILE A 129 2.86 9.49 -7.36
C ILE A 129 2.58 9.19 -5.88
N THR A 130 1.44 9.66 -5.37
CA THR A 130 1.02 9.43 -3.97
C THR A 130 0.94 7.94 -3.66
N LEU A 131 0.30 7.15 -4.53
CA LEU A 131 0.19 5.71 -4.32
C LEU A 131 1.54 4.98 -4.47
N ILE A 132 2.42 5.41 -5.39
CA ILE A 132 3.77 4.82 -5.53
C ILE A 132 4.58 5.07 -4.25
N LEU A 133 4.60 6.30 -3.74
CA LEU A 133 5.31 6.64 -2.50
C LEU A 133 4.76 5.85 -1.31
N ALA A 134 3.44 5.72 -1.24
CA ALA A 134 2.75 4.91 -0.25
C ALA A 134 3.15 3.42 -0.31
N GLU A 135 3.22 2.83 -1.50
CA GLU A 135 3.65 1.44 -1.69
C GLU A 135 5.13 1.26 -1.33
N LYS A 136 6.00 2.18 -1.76
CA LYS A 136 7.42 2.15 -1.40
C LYS A 136 7.65 2.24 0.11
N LEU A 137 6.86 3.05 0.81
CA LEU A 137 6.91 3.14 2.26
C LEU A 137 6.52 1.80 2.90
N ASP A 138 5.43 1.18 2.43
CA ASP A 138 5.00 -0.13 2.94
C ASP A 138 6.06 -1.21 2.70
N VAL A 139 6.66 -1.25 1.50
CA VAL A 139 7.76 -2.16 1.15
C VAL A 139 8.98 -1.92 2.04
N SER A 140 9.40 -0.67 2.21
CA SER A 140 10.56 -0.32 3.05
C SER A 140 10.33 -0.74 4.50
N ASN A 141 9.14 -0.48 5.04
CA ASN A 141 8.76 -0.89 6.40
C ASN A 141 8.75 -2.42 6.54
N TYR A 142 8.24 -3.14 5.53
CA TYR A 142 8.27 -4.59 5.52
C TYR A 142 9.70 -5.14 5.53
N GLU A 143 10.61 -4.59 4.72
CA GLU A 143 12.01 -5.00 4.67
C GLU A 143 12.72 -4.75 6.00
N ILE A 144 12.58 -3.54 6.56
CA ILE A 144 13.14 -3.19 7.87
C ILE A 144 12.68 -4.18 8.93
N ARG A 145 11.39 -4.54 8.95
CA ARG A 145 10.87 -5.54 9.89
C ARG A 145 11.52 -6.91 9.69
N VAL A 146 11.61 -7.40 8.46
CA VAL A 146 12.23 -8.70 8.16
C VAL A 146 13.70 -8.71 8.60
N ASP A 147 14.43 -7.61 8.37
CA ASP A 147 15.81 -7.47 8.80
C ASP A 147 15.96 -7.42 10.32
N LEU A 148 15.06 -6.74 11.03
CA LEU A 148 15.01 -6.71 12.49
C LEU A 148 14.68 -8.09 13.08
N GLU A 149 13.68 -8.80 12.53
CA GLU A 149 13.35 -10.19 12.93
C GLU A 149 14.57 -11.11 12.72
N SER A 150 15.28 -10.97 11.60
CA SER A 150 16.49 -11.75 11.29
C SER A 150 17.65 -11.43 12.24
N LEU A 151 17.84 -10.15 12.60
CA LEU A 151 18.84 -9.72 13.55
C LEU A 151 18.57 -10.29 14.95
N GLU A 152 17.31 -10.29 15.38
CA GLU A 152 16.90 -10.88 16.65
C GLU A 152 17.22 -12.38 16.70
N LEU A 153 16.87 -13.13 15.65
CA LEU A 153 17.16 -14.57 15.57
C LEU A 153 18.66 -14.85 15.63
N LYS A 154 19.47 -14.13 14.86
CA LYS A 154 20.94 -14.26 14.89
C LYS A 154 21.52 -13.92 16.25
N TYR A 155 20.98 -12.90 16.92
CA TYR A 155 21.40 -12.54 18.27
C TYR A 155 21.11 -13.66 19.27
N GLN A 156 19.92 -14.28 19.20
CA GLN A 156 19.56 -15.43 20.02
C GLN A 156 20.45 -16.65 19.74
N GLU A 157 20.79 -16.92 18.48
CA GLU A 157 21.68 -18.02 18.07
C GLU A 157 23.10 -17.85 18.62
N VAL A 158 23.72 -16.68 18.39
CA VAL A 158 25.07 -16.38 18.89
C VAL A 158 25.14 -16.50 20.41
N PHE A 159 24.09 -16.11 21.12
CA PHE A 159 24.04 -16.22 22.58
C PHE A 159 23.93 -17.68 23.04
N LYS A 160 23.05 -18.49 22.40
CA LYS A 160 22.95 -19.94 22.66
C LYS A 160 24.27 -20.67 22.43
N GLU A 161 25.04 -20.25 21.43
CA GLU A 161 26.34 -20.86 21.11
C GLU A 161 27.48 -20.41 22.05
N LYS A 162 27.45 -19.16 22.53
CA LYS A 162 28.56 -18.55 23.29
C LYS A 162 28.39 -18.53 24.80
N ILE A 163 27.19 -18.77 25.32
CA ILE A 163 26.91 -18.77 26.76
C ILE A 163 26.68 -20.23 27.18
N VAL A 164 27.68 -20.83 27.83
CA VAL A 164 27.55 -22.16 28.44
C VAL A 164 26.81 -22.01 29.77
N GLY A 165 25.53 -22.36 29.77
CA GLY A 165 24.62 -22.29 30.93
C GLY A 165 23.41 -21.41 30.65
N GLU A 166 22.20 -21.91 30.92
CA GLU A 166 20.96 -21.13 30.78
C GLU A 166 21.00 -19.94 31.76
N ASP A 167 21.42 -18.77 31.28
CA ASP A 167 21.31 -17.54 32.06
C ASP A 167 19.85 -17.06 32.04
N PHE A 168 19.08 -17.49 33.04
CA PHE A 168 17.67 -17.12 33.24
C PHE A 168 17.46 -15.62 33.50
N SER A 169 18.52 -14.81 33.60
CA SER A 169 18.43 -13.36 33.73
C SER A 169 18.32 -12.61 32.39
N PHE A 170 18.37 -13.33 31.27
CA PHE A 170 18.27 -12.74 29.94
C PHE A 170 16.94 -12.00 29.75
N LYS A 171 17.05 -10.70 29.54
CA LYS A 171 15.98 -9.89 28.96
C LYS A 171 16.31 -9.71 27.48
N PRO A 172 15.36 -9.96 26.55
CA PRO A 172 15.53 -9.53 25.17
C PRO A 172 15.93 -8.05 25.14
N LEU A 173 16.77 -7.65 24.17
CA LEU A 173 17.19 -6.25 24.00
C LEU A 173 15.93 -5.38 24.00
N GLU A 174 15.65 -4.71 25.12
CA GLU A 174 14.39 -3.96 25.31
C GLU A 174 14.24 -2.92 24.19
N GLU A 175 15.36 -2.40 23.67
CA GLU A 175 15.42 -1.49 22.54
C GLU A 175 15.08 -2.15 21.20
N LEU A 176 15.50 -3.39 20.96
CA LEU A 176 15.13 -4.15 19.76
C LEU A 176 13.65 -4.53 19.80
N ASN A 177 13.16 -4.99 20.94
CA ASN A 177 11.74 -5.26 21.13
C ASN A 177 10.89 -4.00 20.97
N ARG A 178 11.38 -2.84 21.44
CA ARG A 178 10.71 -1.55 21.21
C ARG A 178 10.67 -1.20 19.72
N LEU A 179 11.77 -1.38 19.00
CA LEU A 179 11.83 -1.12 17.55
C LEU A 179 10.90 -2.06 16.77
N ILE A 180 10.91 -3.35 17.09
CA ILE A 180 10.00 -4.33 16.50
C ILE A 180 8.55 -3.98 16.83
N SER A 181 8.22 -3.70 18.08
CA SER A 181 6.86 -3.32 18.49
C SER A 181 6.38 -2.04 17.80
N SER A 182 7.24 -1.02 17.69
CA SER A 182 6.91 0.21 16.96
C SER A 182 6.69 -0.03 15.46
N SER A 183 7.40 -1.01 14.88
CA SER A 183 7.18 -1.42 13.49
C SER A 183 5.86 -2.19 13.29
N VAL A 184 5.37 -2.86 14.34
CA VAL A 184 4.08 -3.55 14.37
C VAL A 184 2.94 -2.55 14.54
N GLU A 185 3.06 -1.55 15.40
CA GLU A 185 2.07 -0.46 15.54
C GLU A 185 1.87 0.31 14.22
N LEU A 186 2.96 0.54 13.46
CA LEU A 186 2.91 1.12 12.11
C LEU A 186 2.15 0.25 11.08
N GLN A 187 1.89 -1.03 11.37
CA GLN A 187 1.07 -1.90 10.52
C GLN A 187 -0.41 -1.89 10.88
N GLU A 188 -0.76 -1.56 12.13
CA GLU A 188 -2.16 -1.41 12.54
C GLU A 188 -2.80 -0.17 11.90
N SER A 189 -2.03 0.91 11.74
CA SER A 189 -2.45 2.12 11.02
C SER A 189 -1.77 2.21 9.65
N LEU A 190 -2.55 2.06 8.56
CA LEU A 190 -2.02 2.26 7.20
C LEU A 190 -1.63 3.75 7.02
N PRO A 191 -0.35 4.09 6.82
CA PRO A 191 0.06 5.49 6.76
C PRO A 191 -0.63 6.25 5.63
N ASN A 192 -1.06 7.48 5.92
CA ASN A 192 -1.74 8.37 4.95
C ASN A 192 -2.99 7.73 4.32
N LEU A 193 -3.78 6.99 5.12
CA LEU A 193 -4.98 6.30 4.67
C LEU A 193 -5.92 7.21 3.87
N GLU A 194 -6.22 8.40 4.38
CA GLU A 194 -7.11 9.36 3.71
C GLU A 194 -6.59 9.78 2.33
N GLN A 195 -5.28 10.03 2.20
CA GLN A 195 -4.66 10.38 0.93
C GLN A 195 -4.68 9.21 -0.05
N ARG A 196 -4.44 7.98 0.43
CA ARG A 196 -4.55 6.76 -0.39
C ARG A 196 -5.99 6.59 -0.90
N MET A 197 -7.00 6.77 -0.06
CA MET A 197 -8.41 6.70 -0.46
C MET A 197 -8.78 7.76 -1.49
N LYS A 198 -8.36 9.02 -1.30
CA LYS A 198 -8.58 10.11 -2.26
C LYS A 198 -7.91 9.84 -3.61
N ALA A 199 -6.70 9.27 -3.59
CA ALA A 199 -6.01 8.88 -4.80
C ALA A 199 -6.79 7.79 -5.55
N TRP A 200 -7.31 6.78 -4.83
CA TRP A 200 -8.19 5.76 -5.42
C TRP A 200 -9.48 6.34 -6.00
N GLN A 201 -10.16 7.25 -5.29
CA GLN A 201 -11.38 7.91 -5.78
C GLN A 201 -11.14 8.67 -7.08
N THR A 202 -9.99 9.32 -7.18
CA THR A 202 -9.57 10.09 -8.35
C THR A 202 -9.19 9.19 -9.52
N LEU A 203 -8.44 8.12 -9.25
CA LEU A 203 -7.90 7.22 -10.27
C LEU A 203 -8.90 6.16 -10.74
N GLY A 204 -9.86 5.80 -9.89
CA GLY A 204 -10.85 4.75 -10.09
C GLY A 204 -11.52 4.75 -11.47
N PRO A 205 -12.04 5.90 -11.96
CA PRO A 205 -12.62 6.00 -13.31
C PRO A 205 -11.68 5.63 -14.46
N TYR A 206 -10.36 5.73 -14.25
CA TYR A 206 -9.31 5.48 -15.24
C TYR A 206 -8.67 4.09 -15.11
N ILE A 207 -9.01 3.30 -14.10
CA ILE A 207 -8.52 1.93 -13.94
C ILE A 207 -9.23 1.02 -14.94
N ASP A 208 -8.47 0.15 -15.60
CA ASP A 208 -9.02 -0.83 -16.54
C ASP A 208 -9.44 -2.11 -15.83
N PHE A 209 -10.75 -2.27 -15.65
CA PHE A 209 -11.38 -3.49 -15.12
C PHE A 209 -11.83 -4.46 -16.22
N SER A 210 -11.54 -4.22 -17.51
CA SER A 210 -12.05 -5.01 -18.64
C SER A 210 -11.65 -6.49 -18.59
N HIS A 211 -10.49 -6.81 -18.00
CA HIS A 211 -10.02 -8.17 -17.80
C HIS A 211 -10.67 -8.90 -16.62
N THR A 212 -11.56 -8.23 -15.89
CA THR A 212 -12.27 -8.76 -14.73
C THR A 212 -13.74 -8.98 -15.06
N SER A 213 -14.21 -10.22 -14.99
CA SER A 213 -15.62 -10.56 -15.24
C SER A 213 -16.53 -10.24 -14.05
N LYS A 214 -16.00 -10.21 -12.83
CA LYS A 214 -16.75 -10.00 -11.59
C LYS A 214 -15.83 -9.48 -10.48
N LEU A 215 -16.39 -8.71 -9.55
CA LEU A 215 -15.74 -8.36 -8.29
C LEU A 215 -16.66 -8.77 -7.13
N ASP A 216 -16.20 -9.69 -6.28
CA ASP A 216 -16.96 -10.18 -5.14
C ASP A 216 -16.85 -9.26 -3.92
N GLY A 217 -15.70 -8.60 -3.75
CA GLY A 217 -15.44 -7.78 -2.57
C GLY A 217 -14.15 -6.98 -2.62
N LEU A 218 -13.87 -6.35 -1.48
CA LEU A 218 -12.63 -5.63 -1.21
C LEU A 218 -11.80 -6.41 -0.20
N MET A 219 -10.49 -6.26 -0.29
CA MET A 219 -9.54 -6.77 0.67
C MET A 219 -8.83 -5.59 1.31
N ILE A 220 -8.91 -5.49 2.64
CA ILE A 220 -8.36 -4.36 3.41
C ILE A 220 -7.41 -4.88 4.50
N THR A 221 -6.43 -4.06 4.87
CA THR A 221 -5.50 -4.32 5.99
C THR A 221 -5.61 -3.28 7.11
N SER A 222 -6.32 -2.17 6.87
CA SER A 222 -6.47 -1.08 7.83
C SER A 222 -7.69 -1.29 8.72
N SER A 223 -7.48 -1.35 10.04
CA SER A 223 -8.57 -1.33 11.03
C SER A 223 -9.32 0.01 11.02
N GLU A 224 -8.60 1.13 10.92
CA GLU A 224 -9.20 2.47 10.84
C GLU A 224 -10.22 2.58 9.69
N LEU A 225 -9.91 2.03 8.51
CA LEU A 225 -10.84 1.99 7.39
C LEU A 225 -12.07 1.13 7.71
N LEU A 226 -11.85 -0.05 8.29
CA LEU A 226 -12.92 -0.97 8.68
C LEU A 226 -13.88 -0.29 9.67
N ASP A 227 -13.35 0.31 10.73
CA ASP A 227 -14.11 1.01 11.75
C ASP A 227 -14.95 2.14 11.13
N SER A 228 -14.34 2.93 10.24
CA SER A 228 -15.02 4.02 9.54
C SER A 228 -16.23 3.55 8.70
N TRP A 229 -16.17 2.33 8.16
CA TRP A 229 -17.28 1.73 7.42
C TRP A 229 -18.32 1.11 8.35
N GLN A 230 -17.90 0.48 9.43
CA GLN A 230 -18.80 -0.09 10.45
C GLN A 230 -19.67 0.99 11.11
N GLU A 231 -19.14 2.20 11.29
CA GLU A 231 -19.90 3.35 11.82
C GLU A 231 -21.00 3.83 10.86
N LYS A 232 -20.78 3.71 9.54
CA LYS A 232 -21.64 4.28 8.50
C LYS A 232 -22.63 3.30 7.89
N HIS A 233 -22.34 2.00 7.96
CA HIS A 233 -23.06 0.98 7.21
C HIS A 233 -23.43 -0.22 8.11
N THR A 234 -24.61 -0.79 7.88
CA THR A 234 -24.99 -2.06 8.51
C THR A 234 -24.16 -3.21 7.93
N TYR A 235 -23.67 -4.10 8.78
CA TYR A 235 -22.85 -5.24 8.37
C TYR A 235 -23.17 -6.53 9.14
N TYR A 236 -22.70 -7.65 8.61
CA TYR A 236 -22.64 -8.95 9.27
C TYR A 236 -21.22 -9.51 9.20
N VAL A 237 -20.81 -10.26 10.21
CA VAL A 237 -19.47 -10.88 10.27
C VAL A 237 -19.59 -12.38 10.07
N ARG A 238 -18.72 -12.92 9.24
CA ARG A 238 -18.45 -14.35 9.12
C ARG A 238 -16.97 -14.55 9.47
N ASP A 239 -16.70 -15.28 10.54
CA ASP A 239 -15.32 -15.67 10.86
C ASP A 239 -14.92 -16.84 9.94
N GLU A 240 -13.87 -16.61 9.14
CA GLU A 240 -13.20 -17.66 8.36
C GLU A 240 -11.75 -17.78 8.85
N GLU A 241 -11.59 -18.52 9.95
CA GLU A 241 -10.30 -18.83 10.60
C GLU A 241 -9.41 -17.60 10.86
N GLU A 242 -8.46 -17.32 9.97
CA GLU A 242 -7.46 -16.24 10.11
C GLU A 242 -7.88 -14.92 9.44
N VAL A 243 -9.05 -14.90 8.78
CA VAL A 243 -9.56 -13.74 8.03
C VAL A 243 -11.00 -13.47 8.44
N GLN A 244 -11.29 -12.20 8.75
CA GLN A 244 -12.65 -11.79 9.08
C GLN A 244 -13.36 -11.30 7.82
N VAL A 245 -14.48 -11.91 7.48
CA VAL A 245 -15.27 -11.56 6.29
C VAL A 245 -16.49 -10.76 6.72
N TYR A 246 -16.51 -9.49 6.33
CA TYR A 246 -17.62 -8.58 6.59
C TYR A 246 -18.53 -8.48 5.36
N GLU A 247 -19.83 -8.65 5.56
CA GLU A 247 -20.84 -8.38 4.52
C GLU A 247 -21.56 -7.07 4.85
N PHE A 248 -21.20 -6.00 4.15
CA PHE A 248 -21.79 -4.68 4.30
C PHE A 248 -23.03 -4.54 3.41
N LYS A 249 -24.12 -3.95 3.94
CA LYS A 249 -25.34 -3.60 3.19
C LYS A 249 -25.17 -2.31 2.37
N THR A 250 -24.11 -2.24 1.59
CA THR A 250 -23.81 -1.17 0.64
C THR A 250 -23.04 -1.75 -0.54
N THR A 251 -22.94 -1.02 -1.65
CA THR A 251 -22.29 -1.50 -2.87
C THR A 251 -20.80 -1.17 -2.88
N ILE A 252 -20.01 -1.92 -3.65
CA ILE A 252 -18.57 -1.69 -3.75
C ILE A 252 -18.27 -0.26 -4.27
N PRO A 253 -18.97 0.24 -5.31
CA PRO A 253 -18.83 1.63 -5.73
C PRO A 253 -19.06 2.66 -4.62
N ASP A 254 -20.02 2.43 -3.73
CA ASP A 254 -20.30 3.34 -2.61
C ASP A 254 -19.16 3.33 -1.59
N LEU A 255 -18.59 2.15 -1.29
CA LEU A 255 -17.43 2.02 -0.38
C LEU A 255 -16.17 2.67 -0.95
N LEU A 256 -15.97 2.54 -2.27
CA LEU A 256 -14.82 3.08 -2.96
C LEU A 256 -14.95 4.59 -3.27
N GLY A 257 -16.18 5.10 -3.38
CA GLY A 257 -16.46 6.47 -3.77
C GLY A 257 -16.32 6.75 -5.27
N PHE A 258 -16.31 5.72 -6.11
CA PHE A 258 -16.31 5.85 -7.57
C PHE A 258 -17.04 4.69 -8.25
N SER A 259 -17.56 4.94 -9.46
CA SER A 259 -18.28 3.91 -10.22
C SER A 259 -17.32 2.92 -10.88
N ILE A 260 -17.64 1.63 -10.77
CA ILE A 260 -16.94 0.57 -11.51
C ILE A 260 -17.91 -0.01 -12.54
N SER A 261 -17.47 -0.13 -13.79
CA SER A 261 -18.23 -0.75 -14.88
C SER A 261 -18.19 -2.28 -14.81
N LEU A 262 -18.54 -2.86 -13.65
CA LEU A 262 -18.65 -4.30 -13.47
C LEU A 262 -20.10 -4.71 -13.26
N ASN A 263 -20.42 -5.93 -13.69
CA ASN A 263 -21.78 -6.48 -13.64
C ASN A 263 -22.10 -7.00 -12.22
N THR A 264 -22.09 -6.11 -11.23
CA THR A 264 -22.35 -6.44 -9.82
C THR A 264 -23.74 -5.94 -9.43
N ASN A 265 -24.77 -6.73 -9.76
CA ASN A 265 -26.16 -6.47 -9.34
C ASN A 265 -26.41 -6.71 -7.83
N ARG A 266 -25.36 -6.76 -7.01
CA ARG A 266 -25.44 -7.04 -5.58
C ARG A 266 -25.60 -5.74 -4.80
N LYS A 267 -26.57 -5.73 -3.88
CA LYS A 267 -26.80 -4.64 -2.92
C LYS A 267 -25.94 -4.74 -1.65
N SER A 268 -25.08 -5.76 -1.58
CA SER A 268 -24.12 -5.97 -0.50
C SER A 268 -22.71 -6.16 -1.07
N SER A 269 -21.73 -5.82 -0.24
CA SER A 269 -20.31 -5.92 -0.55
C SER A 269 -19.61 -6.77 0.49
N LEU A 270 -18.71 -7.64 0.02
CA LEU A 270 -17.83 -8.38 0.90
C LEU A 270 -16.57 -7.56 1.15
N VAL A 271 -16.10 -7.55 2.39
CA VAL A 271 -14.85 -6.93 2.82
C VAL A 271 -14.08 -7.98 3.61
N LEU A 272 -12.95 -8.43 3.07
CA LEU A 272 -12.02 -9.33 3.73
C LEU A 272 -11.02 -8.49 4.49
N TYR A 273 -11.04 -8.57 5.81
CA TYR A 273 -10.09 -7.90 6.68
C TYR A 273 -9.02 -8.88 7.13
N ILE A 274 -7.77 -8.59 6.78
CA ILE A 274 -6.62 -9.27 7.38
C ILE A 274 -6.23 -8.52 8.63
N LYS A 275 -6.35 -9.20 9.77
CA LYS A 275 -5.78 -8.70 11.01
C LYS A 275 -4.25 -8.68 10.92
N PRO A 276 -3.59 -7.54 11.22
CA PRO A 276 -2.14 -7.39 11.14
C PRO A 276 -1.38 -8.50 11.87
#